data_AF-A0A553N4B8-F1
#
_entry.id   AF-A0A553N4B8-F1
#
_cell.length_a   1.000
_cell.length_b   1.000
_cell.length_c   1.000
_cell.angle_alpha   90.00
_cell.angle_beta   90.00
_cell.angle_gamma   90.00
#
_symmetry.space_group_name_H-M   'P 1'
#
loop_
_entity.id
_entity.type
_entity.pdbx_description
1 polymer ?
#
loop_
_entity_poly.entity_id
_entity_poly.type
_entity_poly.pdbx_seq_one_letter_code
_entity_poly.pdbx_strand_id
1 'polypeptide(L)'
;MNNTNSVEVNEQKATRHKRRKELINEFQVNFFTMRPFSTFPWDSLENEARSSETSEILENILHKHEMLTADPLDVLYEALSELMCSQEENFCYKTYFLPTGDAVSLAENVALISQGTTGLVTWEAALYLAEWALENTEIFNNK
;
A
#
# COMPACT_ATOMS: atom_id res chain seq x y z
N MET A 1 32.66 34.82 -24.09
CA MET A 1 32.00 33.52 -24.31
C MET A 1 32.36 32.66 -23.12
N ASN A 2 31.42 32.31 -22.21
CA ASN A 2 31.56 31.32 -21.10
C ASN A 2 30.25 31.15 -20.27
N ASN A 3 29.10 31.68 -20.71
CA ASN A 3 27.88 31.74 -19.88
C ASN A 3 26.93 30.54 -20.03
N THR A 4 27.27 29.58 -20.89
CA THR A 4 26.45 28.37 -21.15
C THR A 4 26.71 27.24 -20.16
N ASN A 5 27.92 27.10 -19.61
CA ASN A 5 28.26 26.01 -18.67
C ASN A 5 27.64 26.19 -17.27
N SER A 6 27.37 27.42 -16.83
CA SER A 6 26.86 27.67 -15.48
C SER A 6 25.37 27.36 -15.32
N VAL A 7 24.59 27.43 -16.40
CA VAL A 7 23.15 27.14 -16.38
C VAL A 7 22.90 25.63 -16.41
N GLU A 8 23.60 24.91 -17.29
CA GLU A 8 23.49 23.44 -17.41
C GLU A 8 23.94 22.71 -16.14
N VAL A 9 25.02 23.16 -15.49
CA VAL A 9 25.51 22.58 -14.22
C VAL A 9 24.50 22.78 -13.09
N ASN A 10 23.73 23.88 -13.10
CA ASN A 10 22.76 24.17 -12.05
C ASN A 10 21.46 23.38 -12.25
N GLU A 11 21.01 23.19 -13.49
CA GLU A 11 19.88 22.30 -13.82
C GLU A 11 20.21 20.83 -13.52
N GLN A 12 21.43 20.38 -13.79
CA GLN A 12 21.88 19.02 -13.46
C GLN A 12 21.94 18.78 -11.95
N LYS A 13 22.34 19.78 -11.16
CA LYS A 13 22.31 19.70 -9.69
C LYS A 13 20.87 19.69 -9.14
N ALA A 14 19.99 20.53 -9.68
CA ALA A 14 18.59 20.59 -9.27
C ALA A 14 17.85 19.27 -9.57
N THR A 15 18.08 18.69 -10.74
CA THR A 15 17.49 17.40 -11.15
C THR A 15 18.01 16.23 -10.32
N ARG A 16 19.31 16.23 -9.95
CA ARG A 16 19.87 15.23 -9.03
C ARG A 16 19.26 15.33 -7.63
N HIS A 17 19.16 16.53 -7.08
CA HIS A 17 18.59 16.75 -5.76
C HIS A 17 17.10 16.33 -5.69
N LYS A 18 16.35 16.57 -6.77
CA LYS A 18 14.97 16.10 -6.90
C LYS A 18 14.86 14.57 -6.89
N ARG A 19 15.62 13.88 -7.74
CA ARG A 19 15.65 12.41 -7.77
C ARG A 19 16.05 11.79 -6.44
N ARG A 20 16.99 12.41 -5.73
CA ARG A 20 17.39 11.97 -4.39
C ARG A 20 16.25 12.03 -3.39
N LYS A 21 15.52 13.16 -3.35
CA LYS A 21 14.36 13.31 -2.46
C LYS A 21 13.27 12.28 -2.77
N GLU A 22 13.03 12.00 -4.05
CA GLU A 22 12.08 10.98 -4.50
C GLU A 22 12.53 9.58 -4.04
N LEU A 23 13.80 9.21 -4.23
CA LEU A 23 14.35 7.92 -3.79
C LEU A 23 14.27 7.71 -2.27
N ILE A 24 14.58 8.75 -1.48
CA ILE A 24 14.50 8.67 -0.01
C ILE A 24 13.03 8.58 0.44
N ASN A 25 12.14 9.36 -0.18
CA ASN A 25 10.71 9.31 0.12
C ASN A 25 10.11 7.94 -0.23
N GLU A 26 10.48 7.38 -1.38
CA GLU A 26 10.04 6.05 -1.79
C GLU A 26 10.57 4.96 -0.85
N PHE A 27 11.83 5.04 -0.40
CA PHE A 27 12.37 4.16 0.63
C PHE A 27 11.57 4.27 1.92
N GLN A 28 11.34 5.48 2.44
CA GLN A 28 10.61 5.71 3.68
C GLN A 28 9.18 5.17 3.60
N VAL A 29 8.45 5.47 2.52
CA VAL A 29 7.08 4.97 2.32
C VAL A 29 7.08 3.46 2.31
N ASN A 30 7.94 2.80 1.52
CA ASN A 30 7.95 1.34 1.45
C ASN A 30 8.41 0.69 2.76
N PHE A 31 9.41 1.26 3.43
CA PHE A 31 9.93 0.80 4.71
C PHE A 31 8.87 0.88 5.83
N PHE A 32 8.23 2.04 5.98
CA PHE A 32 7.24 2.25 7.05
C PHE A 32 5.87 1.60 6.75
N THR A 33 5.57 1.29 5.49
CA THR A 33 4.33 0.57 5.12
C THR A 33 4.53 -0.95 4.98
N MET A 34 5.70 -1.48 5.35
CA MET A 34 6.04 -2.92 5.25
C MET A 34 5.84 -3.51 3.85
N ARG A 35 6.00 -2.69 2.80
CA ARG A 35 5.84 -3.15 1.43
C ARG A 35 7.09 -3.91 0.95
N PRO A 36 6.92 -5.01 0.21
CA PRO A 36 8.06 -5.75 -0.34
C PRO A 36 8.87 -4.88 -1.29
N PHE A 37 10.18 -4.75 -1.04
CA PHE A 37 11.12 -3.97 -1.85
C PHE A 37 11.54 -4.67 -3.16
N SER A 38 10.67 -5.49 -3.75
CA SER A 38 11.01 -6.37 -4.88
C SER A 38 11.44 -5.62 -6.15
N THR A 39 10.97 -4.40 -6.34
CA THR A 39 11.30 -3.52 -7.47
C THR A 39 12.07 -2.27 -7.06
N PHE A 40 12.46 -2.15 -5.79
CA PHE A 40 13.08 -0.93 -5.27
C PHE A 40 14.55 -0.84 -5.74
N PRO A 41 15.01 0.33 -6.23
CA PRO A 41 16.35 0.48 -6.80
C PRO A 41 17.42 0.60 -5.69
N TRP A 42 17.72 -0.52 -5.02
CA TRP A 42 18.71 -0.60 -3.93
C TRP A 42 20.08 -0.06 -4.31
N ASP A 43 20.55 -0.32 -5.53
CA ASP A 43 21.83 0.20 -6.03
C ASP A 43 21.85 1.73 -6.05
N SER A 44 20.71 2.37 -6.34
CA SER A 44 20.60 3.83 -6.35
C SER A 44 20.62 4.40 -4.94
N LEU A 45 19.95 3.73 -4.01
CA LEU A 45 19.97 4.10 -2.59
C LEU A 45 21.38 3.93 -2.00
N GLU A 46 22.07 2.83 -2.28
CA GLU A 46 23.41 2.57 -1.78
C GLU A 46 24.44 3.59 -2.32
N ASN A 47 24.36 3.91 -3.61
CA ASN A 47 25.22 4.92 -4.22
C ASN A 47 24.99 6.31 -3.64
N GLU A 48 23.74 6.64 -3.33
CA GLU A 48 23.42 7.91 -2.70
C GLU A 48 23.78 7.90 -1.21
N ALA A 49 23.60 6.80 -0.49
CA ALA A 49 23.99 6.56 0.92
C ALA A 49 25.50 6.70 1.15
N ARG A 50 26.31 6.35 0.14
CA ARG A 50 27.77 6.55 0.15
C ARG A 50 28.17 8.02 0.05
N SER A 51 27.23 8.93 -0.29
CA SER A 51 27.45 10.37 -0.18
C SER A 51 27.29 10.82 1.29
N SER A 52 28.10 11.78 1.74
CA SER A 52 28.10 12.15 3.17
C SER A 52 26.79 12.78 3.66
N GLU A 53 25.94 13.29 2.77
CA GLU A 53 24.73 14.04 3.12
C GLU A 53 23.53 13.13 3.44
N THR A 54 23.54 11.88 2.98
CA THR A 54 22.49 10.88 3.22
C THR A 54 22.83 9.91 4.34
N SER A 55 24.11 9.77 4.68
CA SER A 55 24.59 9.06 5.88
C SER A 55 23.87 9.60 7.12
N GLU A 56 23.78 10.93 7.28
CA GLU A 56 23.09 11.56 8.41
C GLU A 56 21.59 11.21 8.46
N ILE A 57 20.93 11.07 7.31
CA ILE A 57 19.51 10.74 7.22
C ILE A 57 19.29 9.27 7.61
N LEU A 58 20.12 8.36 7.09
CA LEU A 58 20.06 6.94 7.40
C LEU A 58 20.44 6.67 8.86
N GLU A 59 21.48 7.34 9.36
CA GLU A 59 21.85 7.32 10.77
C GLU A 59 20.70 7.83 11.64
N ASN A 60 20.03 8.93 11.29
CA ASN A 60 18.88 9.42 12.03
C ASN A 60 17.68 8.45 12.01
N ILE A 61 17.44 7.76 10.89
CA ILE A 61 16.39 6.73 10.80
C ILE A 61 16.75 5.53 11.69
N LEU A 62 17.98 5.05 11.62
CA LEU A 62 18.49 3.96 12.47
C LEU A 62 18.47 4.35 13.94
N HIS A 63 18.89 5.57 14.28
CA HIS A 63 18.89 6.07 15.65
C HIS A 63 17.46 6.24 16.18
N LYS A 64 16.51 6.73 15.36
CA LYS A 64 15.10 6.77 15.74
C LYS A 64 14.53 5.38 16.00
N HIS A 65 14.94 4.38 15.20
CA HIS A 65 14.56 2.99 15.40
C HIS A 65 15.20 2.38 16.66
N GLU A 66 16.48 2.67 16.93
CA GLU A 66 17.18 2.23 18.15
C GLU A 66 16.66 2.92 19.42
N MET A 67 16.23 4.18 19.33
CA MET A 67 15.57 4.91 20.42
C MET A 67 14.16 4.38 20.73
N LEU A 68 13.54 3.67 19.78
CA LEU A 68 12.29 2.92 19.96
C LEU A 68 12.56 1.51 20.51
N THR A 69 13.51 1.38 21.45
CA THR A 69 13.89 0.14 22.16
C THR A 69 12.80 -0.38 23.13
N ALA A 70 11.53 -0.01 22.91
CA ALA A 70 10.36 -0.51 23.61
C ALA A 70 9.28 -0.86 22.57
N ASP A 71 8.66 -2.04 22.74
CA ASP A 71 7.67 -2.75 21.93
C ASP A 71 7.19 -2.12 20.59
N PRO A 72 7.13 -2.92 19.51
CA PRO A 72 7.02 -2.39 18.16
C PRO A 72 5.70 -1.64 17.95
N LEU A 73 5.83 -0.35 17.63
CA LEU A 73 4.94 0.39 16.73
C LEU A 73 3.49 0.65 17.18
N ASP A 74 3.07 0.44 18.43
CA ASP A 74 1.67 0.68 18.82
C ASP A 74 1.16 2.08 18.44
N VAL A 75 1.96 3.14 18.65
CA VAL A 75 1.58 4.52 18.29
C VAL A 75 1.49 4.72 16.78
N LEU A 76 2.33 4.03 16.00
CA LEU A 76 2.30 4.10 14.54
C LEU A 76 1.15 3.25 13.97
N TYR A 77 0.85 2.11 14.56
CA TYR A 77 -0.32 1.30 14.23
C TYR A 77 -1.61 2.00 14.65
N GLU A 78 -1.62 2.71 15.78
CA GLU A 78 -2.76 3.51 16.24
C GLU A 78 -2.98 4.68 15.29
N ALA A 79 -1.95 5.47 14.95
CA ALA A 79 -2.05 6.54 13.96
C ALA A 79 -2.42 6.04 12.55
N LEU A 80 -1.92 4.87 12.13
CA LEU A 80 -2.31 4.23 10.87
C LEU A 80 -3.75 3.74 10.92
N SER A 81 -4.18 3.13 12.03
CA SER A 81 -5.55 2.67 12.23
C SER A 81 -6.52 3.84 12.22
N GLU A 82 -6.18 4.95 12.86
CA GLU A 82 -6.95 6.19 12.82
C GLU A 82 -7.00 6.77 11.40
N LEU A 83 -5.89 6.77 10.66
CA LEU A 83 -5.87 7.24 9.27
C LEU A 83 -6.69 6.34 8.34
N MET A 84 -6.64 5.02 8.52
CA MET A 84 -7.42 4.04 7.76
C MET A 84 -8.91 4.13 8.11
N CYS A 85 -9.24 4.26 9.40
CA CYS A 85 -10.61 4.46 9.88
C CYS A 85 -11.17 5.84 9.51
N SER A 86 -10.33 6.87 9.37
CA SER A 86 -10.76 8.19 8.89
C SER A 86 -11.17 8.20 7.41
N GLN A 87 -10.80 7.16 6.67
CA GLN A 87 -11.19 6.89 5.28
C GLN A 87 -12.26 5.80 5.18
N GLU A 88 -13.06 5.59 6.23
CA GLU A 88 -14.17 4.61 6.21
C GLU A 88 -15.21 4.98 5.14
N GLU A 89 -14.96 4.49 3.93
CA GLU A 89 -16.04 4.14 3.03
C GLU A 89 -16.88 3.07 3.74
N ASN A 90 -18.21 3.20 3.72
CA ASN A 90 -19.12 2.23 4.34
C ASN A 90 -19.08 0.84 3.67
N PHE A 91 -18.09 0.58 2.82
CA PHE A 91 -17.95 -0.61 2.00
C PHE A 91 -16.57 -1.23 2.19
N CYS A 92 -16.53 -2.55 2.23
CA CYS A 92 -15.35 -3.39 2.15
C CYS A 92 -15.46 -4.26 0.89
N TYR A 93 -14.34 -4.80 0.40
CA TYR A 93 -14.35 -5.68 -0.76
C TYR A 93 -13.99 -7.10 -0.33
N LYS A 94 -14.85 -8.07 -0.67
CA LYS A 94 -14.57 -9.49 -0.51
C LYS A 94 -14.35 -10.13 -1.87
N THR A 95 -13.25 -10.88 -2.01
CA THR A 95 -12.92 -11.59 -3.23
C THR A 95 -13.05 -13.08 -2.99
N TYR A 96 -13.87 -13.73 -3.81
CA TYR A 96 -14.14 -15.16 -3.79
C TYR A 96 -13.48 -15.79 -5.02
N PHE A 97 -12.76 -16.90 -4.81
CA PHE A 97 -12.12 -17.64 -5.88
C PHE A 97 -13.02 -18.80 -6.29
N LEU A 98 -13.35 -18.84 -7.57
CA LEU A 98 -14.16 -19.90 -8.16
C LEU A 98 -13.28 -21.14 -8.43
N PRO A 99 -13.86 -22.35 -8.39
CA PRO A 99 -13.14 -23.57 -8.76
C PRO A 99 -12.58 -23.56 -10.18
N THR A 100 -13.11 -22.70 -11.07
CA THR A 100 -12.61 -22.49 -12.44
C THR A 100 -11.28 -21.74 -12.51
N GLY A 101 -10.82 -21.16 -11.39
CA GLY A 101 -9.63 -20.32 -11.31
C GLY A 101 -9.91 -18.82 -11.47
N ASP A 102 -11.17 -18.44 -11.74
CA ASP A 102 -11.60 -17.05 -11.82
C ASP A 102 -11.87 -16.46 -10.43
N ALA A 103 -11.90 -15.12 -10.33
CA ALA A 103 -12.18 -14.42 -9.09
C ALA A 103 -13.39 -13.47 -9.25
N VAL A 104 -14.24 -13.44 -8.23
CA VAL A 104 -15.38 -12.52 -8.14
C VAL A 104 -15.19 -11.63 -6.92
N SER A 105 -15.13 -10.32 -7.12
CA SER A 105 -15.03 -9.33 -6.04
C SER A 105 -16.37 -8.64 -5.83
N LEU A 106 -16.85 -8.66 -4.59
CA LEU A 106 -18.09 -8.02 -4.15
C LEU A 106 -17.76 -6.84 -3.23
N ALA A 107 -18.42 -5.70 -3.47
CA ALA A 107 -18.44 -4.58 -2.54
C ALA A 107 -19.55 -4.83 -1.51
N GLU A 108 -19.17 -5.01 -0.25
CA GLU A 108 -20.06 -5.32 0.86
C GLU A 108 -20.08 -4.18 1.87
N ASN A 109 -21.21 -3.91 2.50
CA ASN A 109 -21.25 -2.92 3.57
C ASN A 109 -20.51 -3.43 4.82
N VAL A 110 -19.76 -2.56 5.51
CA VAL A 110 -19.08 -2.91 6.78
C VAL A 110 -20.09 -3.17 7.90
N ALA A 111 -21.21 -2.45 7.91
CA ALA A 111 -22.23 -2.58 8.93
C ALA A 111 -23.09 -3.83 8.70
N LEU A 112 -23.10 -4.74 9.67
CA LEU A 112 -23.96 -5.94 9.65
C LEU A 112 -25.47 -5.58 9.66
N ILE A 113 -25.82 -4.42 10.21
CA ILE A 113 -27.15 -3.80 10.11
C ILE A 113 -26.94 -2.34 9.71
N SER A 114 -27.54 -1.94 8.59
CA SER A 114 -27.54 -0.55 8.12
C SER A 114 -28.97 -0.12 7.83
N GLN A 115 -29.36 1.06 8.32
CA GLN A 115 -30.68 1.65 8.12
C GLN A 115 -31.86 0.71 8.48
N GLY A 116 -31.69 -0.15 9.49
CA GLY A 116 -32.73 -1.08 9.95
C GLY A 116 -32.90 -2.34 9.09
N THR A 117 -32.05 -2.53 8.08
CA THR A 117 -31.93 -3.78 7.31
C THR A 117 -30.58 -4.42 7.58
N THR A 118 -30.48 -5.75 7.45
CA THR A 118 -29.16 -6.39 7.41
C THR A 118 -28.34 -5.76 6.30
N GLY A 119 -27.10 -5.39 6.60
CA GLY A 119 -26.21 -4.76 5.64
C GLY A 119 -26.07 -5.59 4.37
N LEU A 120 -25.63 -4.94 3.29
CA LEU A 120 -25.30 -5.59 2.02
C LEU A 120 -24.03 -6.44 2.19
N VAL A 121 -24.14 -7.52 2.96
CA VAL A 121 -23.08 -8.47 3.31
C VAL A 121 -23.44 -9.80 2.70
N THR A 122 -22.45 -10.54 2.20
CA THR A 122 -22.70 -11.89 1.69
C THR A 122 -22.99 -12.82 2.86
N TRP A 123 -24.15 -13.47 2.80
CA TRP A 123 -24.59 -14.45 3.79
C TRP A 123 -24.06 -15.83 3.47
N GLU A 124 -23.81 -16.64 4.49
CA GLU A 124 -23.39 -18.03 4.33
C GLU A 124 -24.33 -18.83 3.43
N ALA A 125 -25.65 -18.63 3.57
CA ALA A 125 -26.65 -19.27 2.70
C ALA A 125 -26.52 -18.86 1.22
N ALA A 126 -26.07 -17.63 0.94
CA ALA A 126 -25.82 -17.18 -0.43
C ALA A 126 -24.59 -17.86 -1.03
N LEU A 127 -23.56 -18.15 -0.22
CA LEU A 127 -22.40 -18.94 -0.65
C LEU A 127 -22.82 -20.37 -1.01
N TYR A 128 -23.57 -21.06 -0.14
CA TYR A 128 -24.09 -22.39 -0.45
C TYR A 128 -24.97 -22.41 -1.70
N LEU A 129 -25.80 -21.37 -1.90
CA LEU A 129 -26.61 -21.24 -3.11
C LEU A 129 -25.75 -21.03 -4.36
N ALA A 130 -24.68 -20.23 -4.27
CA ALA A 130 -23.76 -19.99 -5.37
C ALA A 130 -23.02 -21.27 -5.75
N GLU A 131 -22.52 -22.03 -4.77
CA GLU A 131 -21.91 -23.34 -4.99
C GLU A 131 -22.88 -24.30 -5.68
N TRP A 132 -24.10 -24.43 -5.15
CA TRP A 132 -25.14 -25.26 -5.75
C TRP A 132 -25.45 -24.83 -7.20
N ALA A 133 -25.54 -23.52 -7.46
CA ALA A 133 -25.81 -23.01 -8.81
C ALA A 133 -24.66 -23.31 -9.79
N LEU A 134 -23.40 -23.29 -9.33
CA LEU A 134 -22.23 -23.68 -10.11
C LEU A 134 -22.22 -25.19 -10.42
N GLU A 135 -22.76 -26.02 -9.54
CA GLU A 135 -22.90 -27.46 -9.77
C GLU A 135 -24.04 -27.80 -10.74
N ASN A 136 -25.06 -26.94 -10.85
CA ASN A 136 -26.29 -27.17 -11.62
C ASN A 136 -26.46 -26.15 -12.76
N THR A 137 -25.37 -25.83 -13.46
CA THR A 137 -25.34 -24.80 -14.52
C THR A 137 -26.30 -25.08 -15.67
N GLU A 138 -26.64 -26.33 -15.93
CA GLU A 138 -27.63 -26.76 -16.94
C GLU A 138 -29.02 -26.16 -16.71
N ILE A 139 -29.38 -25.84 -15.47
CA ILE A 139 -30.65 -25.19 -15.11
C ILE A 139 -30.67 -23.72 -15.60
N PHE A 140 -29.49 -23.11 -15.74
CA PHE A 140 -29.32 -21.69 -16.09
C PHE A 140 -28.93 -21.47 -17.56
N ASN A 141 -28.46 -22.51 -18.25
CA ASN A 141 -27.99 -22.46 -19.65
C ASN A 141 -29.10 -22.24 -20.70
N ASN A 142 -30.37 -22.09 -20.30
CA ASN A 142 -31.51 -22.00 -21.22
C ASN A 142 -32.44 -20.81 -20.92
N LYS A 143 -31.88 -19.67 -20.52
CA LYS A 143 -32.59 -18.41 -20.27
C LYS A 143 -32.08 -17.28 -21.15
#